data_AF-A0A7W8ZBR2-F1
#
_entry.id   AF-A0A7W8ZBR2-F1
#
_cell.length_a   1.000
_cell.length_b   1.000
_cell.length_c   1.000
_cell.angle_alpha   90.00
_cell.angle_beta   90.00
_cell.angle_gamma   90.00
#
_symmetry.space_group_name_H-M   'P 1'
#
loop_
_entity.id
_entity.type
_entity.pdbx_description
1 polymer ?
#
loop_
_entity_poly.entity_id
_entity_poly.type
_entity_poly.pdbx_seq_one_letter_code
_entity_poly.pdbx_strand_id
1 'polypeptide(L)'
;MGLEKFQVAVLADRLDELLDEVLRRSGGTAPVPAMAPVELADKAPLDLPIEEDFRVGTMALAWDPDTAQVVIEAQEAGADDEEEEQAEDALDHPESAVLRVHISAAAARAFTQRALEIVAAGRPPCPLCAQPLDAEGHICVRLNGHRGDRT
;
A
#
# COMPACT_ATOMS: atom_id res chain seq x y z
N MET A 1 -3.78 -7.60 -8.27
CA MET A 1 -2.95 -7.83 -7.06
C MET A 1 -3.58 -7.17 -5.83
N GLY A 2 -3.59 -7.87 -4.69
CA GLY A 2 -4.08 -7.35 -3.41
C GLY A 2 -2.97 -7.17 -2.38
N LEU A 3 -3.03 -6.07 -1.62
CA LEU A 3 -2.15 -5.80 -0.49
C LEU A 3 -2.96 -5.62 0.80
N GLU A 4 -2.37 -6.00 1.92
CA GLU A 4 -2.89 -5.65 3.23
C GLU A 4 -2.62 -4.19 3.60
N LYS A 5 -3.45 -3.65 4.49
CA LYS A 5 -3.27 -2.28 5.00
C LYS A 5 -1.88 -2.06 5.62
N PHE A 6 -1.38 -3.05 6.37
CA PHE A 6 -0.06 -2.97 6.99
C PHE A 6 1.06 -2.98 5.93
N GLN A 7 0.96 -3.83 4.92
CA GLN A 7 1.89 -3.87 3.79
C GLN A 7 1.94 -2.53 3.04
N VAL A 8 0.79 -1.89 2.80
CA VAL A 8 0.74 -0.55 2.18
C VAL A 8 1.44 0.51 3.03
N ALA A 9 1.26 0.47 4.36
CA ALA A 9 1.92 1.38 5.27
C ALA A 9 3.46 1.21 5.24
N VAL A 10 3.93 -0.03 5.36
CA VAL A 10 5.36 -0.36 5.30
C VAL A 10 5.96 0.02 3.95
N LEU A 11 5.26 -0.26 2.85
CA LEU A 11 5.70 0.11 1.51
C LEU A 11 5.88 1.63 1.38
N ALA A 12 4.90 2.41 1.85
CA ALA A 12 4.94 3.86 1.81
C ALA A 12 6.13 4.42 2.62
N ASP A 13 6.30 3.97 3.87
CA ASP A 13 7.41 4.40 4.72
C ASP A 13 8.78 4.06 4.11
N ARG A 14 8.94 2.83 3.61
CA ARG A 14 10.20 2.38 3.00
C ARG A 14 10.53 3.10 1.69
N LEU A 15 9.52 3.48 0.91
CA LEU A 15 9.70 4.30 -0.28
C LEU A 15 10.24 5.69 0.08
N ASP A 16 9.69 6.33 1.12
CA ASP A 16 10.18 7.64 1.56
C ASP A 16 11.62 7.56 2.09
N GLU A 17 11.93 6.55 2.91
CA GLU A 17 13.30 6.30 3.39
C GLU A 17 14.30 6.09 2.24
N LEU A 18 13.92 5.30 1.23
CA LEU A 18 14.74 5.05 0.04
C LEU A 18 15.03 6.35 -0.71
N LEU A 19 14.00 7.15 -0.97
CA LEU A 19 14.14 8.41 -1.71
C LEU A 19 14.99 9.44 -0.94
N ASP A 20 14.85 9.51 0.38
CA ASP A 20 15.68 10.36 1.24
C ASP A 20 17.15 9.93 1.23
N GLU A 21 17.41 8.61 1.28
CA GLU A 21 18.76 8.06 1.16
C GLU A 21 19.38 8.37 -0.22
N VAL A 22 18.62 8.22 -1.32
CA VAL A 22 19.09 8.56 -2.67
C VAL A 22 19.47 10.04 -2.76
N LEU A 23 18.62 10.93 -2.24
CA LEU A 23 18.90 12.37 -2.24
C LEU A 23 20.15 12.70 -1.40
N ARG A 24 20.29 12.09 -0.23
CA ARG A 24 21.45 12.26 0.65
C ARG A 24 22.75 11.76 0.01
N ARG A 25 22.77 10.56 -0.58
CA ARG A 25 23.96 9.97 -1.21
C ARG A 25 24.40 10.70 -2.47
N SER A 26 23.43 11.23 -3.23
CA SER A 26 23.72 12.02 -4.43
C SER A 26 24.12 13.47 -4.12
N GLY A 27 24.13 13.88 -2.86
CA GLY A 27 24.38 15.28 -2.48
C GLY A 27 23.35 16.24 -3.05
N GLY A 28 22.10 15.79 -3.24
CA GLY A 28 21.01 16.59 -3.82
C GLY A 28 21.00 16.67 -5.35
N THR A 29 21.82 15.88 -6.05
CA THR A 29 21.91 15.93 -7.51
C THR A 29 20.95 14.95 -8.21
N ALA A 30 20.48 13.91 -7.52
CA ALA A 30 19.48 13.01 -8.06
C ALA A 30 18.15 13.76 -8.30
N PRO A 31 17.38 13.42 -9.35
CA PRO A 31 16.11 14.06 -9.67
C PRO A 31 14.98 13.56 -8.75
N VAL A 32 15.21 13.55 -7.44
CA VAL A 32 14.26 13.15 -6.40
C VAL A 32 13.69 14.42 -5.77
N PRO A 33 12.39 14.69 -5.89
CA PRO A 33 11.80 15.85 -5.24
C PRO A 33 11.73 15.63 -3.73
N ALA A 34 11.92 16.71 -2.97
CA ALA A 34 11.84 16.69 -1.51
C ALA A 34 10.41 16.45 -0.99
N MET A 35 9.40 16.78 -1.81
CA MET A 35 7.98 16.59 -1.50
C MET A 35 7.25 16.08 -2.74
N ALA A 36 6.06 15.49 -2.56
CA ALA A 36 5.20 15.12 -3.67
C ALA A 36 4.82 16.35 -4.52
N PRO A 37 5.02 16.30 -5.85
CA PRO A 37 4.53 17.36 -6.74
C PRO A 37 3.00 17.42 -6.73
N VAL A 38 2.45 18.63 -6.67
CA VAL A 38 0.99 18.86 -6.59
C VAL A 38 0.28 18.37 -7.85
N GLU A 39 0.94 18.45 -9.00
CA GLU A 39 0.42 18.02 -10.29
C GLU A 39 0.23 16.50 -10.37
N LEU A 40 0.90 15.73 -9.51
CA LEU A 40 0.79 14.28 -9.41
C LEU A 40 -0.14 13.83 -8.27
N ALA A 41 -0.80 14.75 -7.59
CA ALA A 41 -1.75 14.41 -6.54
C ALA A 41 -2.97 13.67 -7.13
N ASP A 42 -3.05 12.36 -6.87
CA ASP A 42 -4.17 11.53 -7.28
C ASP A 42 -5.08 11.24 -6.08
N LYS A 43 -6.37 11.60 -6.23
CA LYS A 43 -7.43 11.34 -5.25
C LYS A 43 -8.63 10.63 -5.89
N ALA A 44 -8.54 10.24 -7.15
CA ALA A 44 -9.60 9.54 -7.85
C ALA A 44 -9.78 8.14 -7.25
N PRO A 45 -11.01 7.60 -7.18
CA PRO A 45 -11.21 6.20 -6.80
C PRO A 45 -10.52 5.26 -7.80
N LEU A 46 -10.29 4.01 -7.37
CA LEU A 46 -9.88 2.96 -8.30
C LEU A 46 -11.00 2.68 -9.31
N ASP A 47 -10.61 2.32 -10.53
CA ASP A 47 -11.55 1.90 -11.56
C ASP A 47 -12.21 0.57 -11.17
N LEU A 48 -13.50 0.43 -11.51
CA LEU A 48 -14.31 -0.76 -11.23
C LEU A 48 -14.58 -1.53 -12.54
N PRO A 49 -14.59 -2.87 -12.52
CA PRO A 49 -14.43 -3.76 -11.36
C PRO A 49 -12.97 -3.94 -10.93
N ILE A 50 -12.73 -4.15 -9.63
CA ILE A 50 -11.41 -4.51 -9.10
C ILE A 50 -11.34 -6.03 -9.02
N GLU A 51 -10.47 -6.63 -9.82
CA GLU A 51 -10.16 -8.06 -9.79
C GLU A 51 -8.75 -8.27 -9.25
N GLU A 52 -8.60 -9.27 -8.38
CA GLU A 52 -7.34 -9.57 -7.74
C GLU A 52 -6.67 -10.75 -8.43
N ASP A 53 -5.54 -10.52 -9.11
CA ASP A 53 -4.78 -11.62 -9.73
C ASP A 53 -4.08 -12.52 -8.70
N PHE A 54 -3.52 -11.94 -7.63
CA PHE A 54 -2.83 -12.63 -6.54
C PHE A 54 -2.66 -11.72 -5.31
N ARG A 55 -2.46 -12.34 -4.14
CA ARG A 55 -2.09 -11.67 -2.87
C ARG A 55 -0.59 -11.49 -2.77
N VAL A 56 -0.13 -10.31 -2.38
CA VAL A 56 1.31 -10.07 -2.15
C VAL A 56 1.74 -10.69 -0.83
N GLY A 57 2.82 -11.48 -0.85
CA GLY A 57 3.52 -11.94 0.34
C GLY A 57 4.70 -11.02 0.67
N THR A 58 5.71 -11.06 -0.20
CA THR A 58 6.97 -10.30 -0.02
C THR A 58 7.08 -9.15 -1.01
N MET A 59 7.66 -8.03 -0.56
CA MET A 59 7.99 -6.88 -1.41
C MET A 59 9.46 -6.48 -1.26
N ALA A 60 10.07 -6.06 -2.36
CA ALA A 60 11.40 -5.47 -2.40
C ALA A 60 11.39 -4.12 -3.11
N LEU A 61 12.27 -3.21 -2.68
CA LEU A 61 12.44 -1.88 -3.25
C LEU A 61 13.89 -1.69 -3.70
N ALA A 62 14.05 -1.10 -4.87
CA ALA A 62 15.35 -0.69 -5.38
C ALA A 62 15.28 0.68 -6.05
N TRP A 63 16.43 1.34 -6.14
CA TRP A 63 16.63 2.53 -6.94
C TRP A 63 17.50 2.17 -8.15
N ASP A 64 17.00 2.48 -9.34
CA ASP A 64 17.76 2.40 -10.58
C ASP A 64 18.39 3.77 -10.88
N PRO A 65 19.72 3.93 -10.75
CA PRO A 65 20.39 5.20 -11.01
C PRO A 65 20.46 5.57 -12.50
N ASP A 66 20.37 4.59 -13.41
CA ASP A 66 20.50 4.83 -14.85
C ASP A 66 19.23 5.47 -15.41
N THR A 67 18.07 5.02 -14.91
CA THR A 67 16.76 5.56 -15.30
C THR A 67 16.18 6.58 -14.31
N ALA A 68 16.82 6.72 -13.14
CA ALA A 68 16.34 7.51 -12.01
C ALA A 68 14.92 7.13 -11.57
N GLN A 69 14.68 5.83 -11.45
CA GLN A 69 13.38 5.25 -11.11
C GLN A 69 13.47 4.41 -9.84
N VAL A 70 12.34 4.35 -9.14
CA VAL A 70 12.10 3.35 -8.10
C VAL A 70 11.58 2.10 -8.78
N VAL A 71 12.13 0.95 -8.39
CA VAL A 71 11.66 -0.38 -8.76
C VAL A 71 11.01 -1.01 -7.54
N ILE A 72 9.74 -1.39 -7.68
CA ILE A 72 8.97 -2.11 -6.67
C ILE A 72 8.76 -3.52 -7.21
N GLU A 73 9.28 -4.51 -6.51
CA GLU A 73 9.03 -5.92 -6.80
C GLU A 73 8.07 -6.47 -5.75
N ALA A 74 6.97 -7.07 -6.18
CA ALA A 74 5.98 -7.69 -5.33
C ALA A 74 5.77 -9.13 -5.78
N GLN A 75 6.06 -10.05 -4.86
CA GLN A 75 5.94 -11.49 -5.07
C GLN A 75 4.64 -11.98 -4.45
N GLU A 76 3.98 -12.88 -5.17
CA GLU A 76 2.82 -13.63 -4.69
C GLU A 76 3.12 -14.35 -3.38
N ALA A 77 2.15 -14.32 -2.46
CA ALA A 77 2.21 -15.06 -1.20
C ALA A 77 2.27 -16.57 -1.49
N GLY A 78 3.17 -17.27 -0.81
CA GLY A 78 3.25 -18.72 -0.92
C GLY A 78 2.05 -19.39 -0.25
N ALA A 79 1.73 -20.62 -0.66
CA ALA A 79 0.69 -21.42 -0.01
C ALA A 79 0.94 -21.65 1.50
N ASP A 80 2.21 -21.53 1.95
CA ASP A 80 2.62 -21.68 3.35
C ASP A 80 2.54 -20.37 4.16
N ASP A 81 2.29 -19.22 3.54
CA ASP A 81 2.22 -17.92 4.24
C ASP A 81 0.85 -17.72 4.95
N GLU A 82 -0.12 -18.60 4.72
CA GLU A 82 -1.46 -18.55 5.35
C GLU A 82 -1.58 -19.42 6.62
N GLU A 83 -0.64 -20.34 6.89
CA GLU A 83 -0.65 -21.23 8.05
C GLU A 83 0.75 -21.38 8.68
N GLU A 84 0.98 -20.76 9.85
CA GLU A 84 2.24 -20.78 10.62
C GLU A 84 2.72 -22.17 11.12
N GLU A 85 2.20 -23.30 10.63
CA GLU A 85 2.58 -24.62 11.15
C GLU A 85 2.72 -25.67 10.04
N GLN A 86 3.97 -25.89 9.61
CA GLN A 86 4.58 -27.09 8.98
C GLN A 86 5.04 -26.88 7.53
N ALA A 87 6.36 -26.80 7.33
CA ALA A 87 6.96 -27.07 6.03
C ALA A 87 8.32 -27.78 6.18
N GLU A 88 8.27 -29.11 6.26
CA GLU A 88 9.36 -30.01 5.88
C GLU A 88 8.99 -30.67 4.53
N ASP A 89 8.89 -29.92 3.42
CA ASP A 89 9.11 -30.45 2.06
C ASP A 89 9.04 -29.33 1.00
N ALA A 90 10.14 -28.59 0.81
CA ALA A 90 10.22 -27.46 -0.12
C ALA A 90 10.84 -27.85 -1.47
N LEU A 91 10.19 -28.71 -2.27
CA LEU A 91 10.76 -29.16 -3.55
C LEU A 91 9.82 -29.18 -4.77
N ASP A 92 8.64 -28.55 -4.73
CA ASP A 92 7.85 -28.35 -5.97
C ASP A 92 6.79 -27.23 -5.84
N HIS A 93 7.21 -25.99 -5.54
CA HIS A 93 6.29 -24.86 -5.59
C HIS A 93 6.23 -24.32 -7.03
N PRO A 94 5.03 -24.10 -7.62
CA PRO A 94 4.92 -23.39 -8.90
C PRO A 94 5.63 -22.03 -8.79
N GLU A 95 6.18 -21.54 -9.90
CA GLU A 95 6.92 -20.27 -9.93
C GLU A 95 5.98 -19.15 -9.47
N SER A 96 6.14 -18.67 -8.22
CA SER A 96 5.27 -17.64 -7.64
C SER A 96 5.27 -16.40 -8.53
N ALA A 97 4.09 -15.81 -8.79
CA ALA A 97 4.01 -14.65 -9.66
C ALA A 97 4.81 -13.46 -9.08
N VAL A 98 5.50 -12.73 -9.95
CA VAL A 98 6.28 -11.54 -9.58
C VAL A 98 5.82 -10.36 -10.44
N LEU A 99 5.33 -9.30 -9.81
CA LEU A 99 5.08 -8.02 -10.45
C LEU A 99 6.23 -7.06 -10.17
N ARG A 100 6.79 -6.48 -11.24
CA ARG A 100 7.74 -5.37 -11.15
C ARG A 100 7.11 -4.08 -11.64
N VAL A 101 7.12 -3.06 -10.81
CA VAL A 101 6.61 -1.73 -11.11
C VAL A 101 7.77 -0.74 -11.11
N HIS A 102 7.90 0.01 -12.20
CA HIS A 102 8.89 1.06 -12.34
C HIS A 102 8.19 2.41 -12.33
N ILE A 103 8.54 3.28 -11.38
CA ILE A 103 7.94 4.61 -11.23
C ILE A 103 9.02 5.68 -11.05
N SER A 104 8.73 6.90 -11.49
CA SER A 104 9.62 8.04 -11.24
C SER A 104 9.68 8.35 -9.74
N ALA A 105 10.77 8.98 -9.28
CA ALA A 105 10.88 9.45 -7.91
C ALA A 105 9.72 10.38 -7.49
N ALA A 106 9.25 11.20 -8.43
CA ALA A 106 8.11 12.09 -8.23
C ALA A 106 6.79 11.34 -8.02
N ALA A 107 6.54 10.30 -8.83
CA ALA A 107 5.37 9.45 -8.67
C ALA A 107 5.45 8.63 -7.36
N ALA A 108 6.64 8.16 -6.97
CA ALA A 108 6.86 7.47 -5.71
C ALA A 108 6.54 8.38 -4.50
N ARG A 109 6.98 9.65 -4.50
CA ARG A 109 6.60 10.61 -3.44
C ARG A 109 5.09 10.83 -3.36
N ALA A 110 4.44 11.01 -4.52
CA ALA A 110 2.99 11.20 -4.58
C ALA A 110 2.23 9.97 -4.10
N PHE A 111 2.69 8.77 -4.49
CA PHE A 111 2.15 7.50 -4.01
C PHE A 111 2.30 7.38 -2.50
N THR A 112 3.49 7.61 -1.93
CA THR A 112 3.72 7.52 -0.48
C THR A 112 2.81 8.46 0.30
N GLN A 113 2.73 9.73 -0.11
CA GLN A 113 1.84 10.69 0.56
C GLN A 113 0.39 10.18 0.57
N ARG A 114 -0.13 9.76 -0.58
CA ARG A 114 -1.50 9.27 -0.71
C ARG A 114 -1.73 7.98 0.08
N ALA A 115 -0.78 7.04 0.03
CA ALA A 115 -0.87 5.77 0.72
C ALA A 115 -0.98 5.98 2.24
N LEU A 116 -0.16 6.87 2.80
CA LEU A 116 -0.22 7.22 4.22
C LEU A 116 -1.55 7.92 4.57
N GLU A 117 -2.04 8.83 3.72
CA GLU A 117 -3.36 9.46 3.90
C GLU A 117 -4.49 8.41 3.93
N ILE A 118 -4.48 7.43 3.02
CA ILE A 118 -5.48 6.35 2.96
C ILE A 118 -5.37 5.42 4.17
N VAL A 119 -4.15 5.01 4.54
CA VAL A 119 -3.91 4.17 5.72
C VAL A 119 -4.39 4.88 6.99
N ALA A 120 -4.13 6.18 7.11
CA ALA A 120 -4.52 7.01 8.25
C ALA A 120 -6.02 7.33 8.31
N ALA A 121 -6.71 7.39 7.17
CA ALA A 121 -8.14 7.72 7.09
C ALA A 121 -9.03 6.77 7.92
N GLY A 122 -8.53 5.57 8.25
CA GLY A 122 -9.19 4.65 9.16
C GLY A 122 -10.60 4.28 8.69
N ARG A 123 -11.43 3.81 9.63
CA ARG A 123 -12.85 3.60 9.36
C ARG A 123 -13.58 4.94 9.54
N PRO A 124 -14.46 5.36 8.62
CA PRO A 124 -15.14 6.65 8.73
C PRO A 124 -15.88 6.74 10.07
N PRO A 125 -15.85 7.90 10.75
CA PRO A 125 -16.52 8.04 12.03
C PRO A 125 -18.04 8.00 11.83
N CYS A 126 -18.75 7.39 12.77
CA CYS A 126 -20.20 7.44 12.84
C CYS A 126 -20.63 8.91 12.99
N PRO A 127 -21.51 9.46 12.12
CA PRO A 127 -21.93 10.86 12.20
C PRO A 127 -22.67 11.19 13.51
N LEU A 128 -23.11 10.17 14.25
CA LEU A 128 -23.84 10.33 15.50
C LEU A 128 -22.93 10.21 16.73
N CYS A 129 -22.07 9.19 16.85
CA CYS A 129 -21.26 8.98 18.07
C CYS A 129 -19.75 9.16 17.88
N ALA A 130 -19.29 9.48 16.67
CA ALA A 130 -17.89 9.63 16.29
C ALA A 130 -17.00 8.37 16.47
N GLN A 131 -17.58 7.22 16.81
CA GLN A 131 -16.87 5.93 16.84
C GLN A 131 -16.69 5.39 15.41
N PRO A 132 -15.63 4.60 15.13
CA PRO A 132 -15.38 4.08 13.79
C PRO A 132 -16.52 3.18 13.27
N LEU A 133 -16.91 3.33 12.00
CA LEU A 133 -17.93 2.49 11.36
C LEU A 133 -17.34 1.15 10.87
N ASP A 134 -17.81 0.02 11.38
CA ASP A 134 -17.47 -1.30 10.85
C ASP A 134 -18.13 -1.56 9.48
N ALA A 135 -17.49 -2.39 8.65
CA ALA A 135 -17.99 -2.75 7.32
C ALA A 135 -19.33 -3.50 7.37
N GLU A 136 -19.57 -4.27 8.44
CA GLU A 136 -20.80 -5.05 8.71
C GLU A 136 -21.92 -4.22 9.37
N GLY A 137 -21.70 -2.91 9.53
CA GLY A 137 -22.59 -1.97 10.19
C GLY A 137 -22.15 -1.63 11.62
N HIS A 138 -22.46 -0.41 12.05
CA HIS A 138 -22.07 0.11 13.36
C HIS A 138 -23.27 0.15 14.32
N ILE A 139 -23.08 -0.36 15.53
CA ILE A 139 -24.07 -0.27 16.62
C ILE A 139 -23.88 1.09 17.32
N CYS A 140 -24.71 2.07 16.94
CA CYS A 140 -24.59 3.41 17.52
C CYS A 140 -25.23 3.48 18.91
N VAL A 141 -24.44 3.78 19.93
CA VAL A 141 -24.92 4.04 21.29
C VAL A 141 -25.93 5.19 21.37
N ARG A 142 -25.86 6.18 20.46
CA ARG A 142 -26.85 7.28 20.38
C ARG A 142 -28.19 6.87 19.76
N LEU A 143 -28.27 5.72 19.10
CA LEU A 143 -29.51 5.16 18.54
C LEU A 143 -30.03 3.95 19.34
N ASN A 144 -29.61 3.80 20.61
CA ASN A 144 -29.93 2.61 21.42
C ASN A 144 -29.57 1.29 20.73
N GLY A 145 -28.52 1.28 19.90
CA GLY A 145 -27.99 0.09 19.25
C GLY A 145 -28.65 -0.34 17.94
N HIS A 146 -29.54 0.48 17.36
CA HIS A 146 -30.06 0.21 16.02
C HIS A 146 -28.99 0.43 14.94
N ARG A 147 -28.88 -0.54 14.00
CA ARG A 147 -28.13 -0.37 12.75
C ARG A 147 -28.95 0.52 11.83
N GLY A 148 -28.47 1.74 11.56
CA GLY A 148 -29.06 2.59 10.54
C GLY A 148 -28.72 2.04 9.17
N ASP A 149 -29.70 1.43 8.49
CA ASP A 149 -29.58 1.04 7.08
C ASP A 149 -29.51 2.32 6.22
N ARG A 150 -28.58 2.36 5.26
CA ARG A 150 -28.36 3.54 4.40
C ARG A 150 -29.16 3.35 3.10
N THR A 151 -30.40 3.83 3.07
CA THR A 151 -31.06 4.29 1.82
C THR A 151 -30.53 5.64 1.38
#